data_AF-A0A0F9IEK6-F1
#
_entry.id   AF-A0A0F9IEK6-F1
#
_cell.length_a   1.000
_cell.length_b   1.000
_cell.length_c   1.000
_cell.angle_alpha   90.00
_cell.angle_beta   90.00
_cell.angle_gamma   90.00
#
_symmetry.space_group_name_H-M   'P 1'
#
loop_
_entity.id
_entity.type
_entity.pdbx_description
1 polymer ?
#
loop_
_entity_poly.entity_id
_entity_poly.type
_entity_poly.pdbx_seq_one_letter_code
_entity_poly.pdbx_strand_id
1 'polypeptide(L)' 'MKERLICRAPDRDVPKLKCNYPLPCPHHTAIIDISEDIAELRIPITAKAALKGRHHLEDIAAILLINQS' A
#
# COMPACT_ATOMS: atom_id res chain seq x y z
N MET A 1 -5.26 -24.58 21.96
CA MET A 1 -5.80 -23.90 20.75
C MET A 1 -5.10 -22.55 20.64
N LYS A 2 -4.52 -22.18 19.48
CA LYS A 2 -3.93 -20.84 19.31
C LYS A 2 -5.05 -19.80 19.35
N GLU A 3 -4.94 -18.80 20.22
CA GLU A 3 -5.85 -17.65 20.19
C GLU A 3 -5.77 -16.95 18.83
N ARG A 4 -6.92 -16.64 18.24
CA ARG A 4 -6.98 -15.85 17.00
C ARG A 4 -6.66 -14.40 17.36
N LEU A 5 -5.61 -13.85 16.76
CA LEU A 5 -5.32 -12.42 16.89
C LEU A 5 -6.35 -11.61 16.09
N ILE A 6 -6.81 -10.50 16.67
CA ILE A 6 -7.88 -9.65 16.11
C ILE A 6 -7.38 -8.21 15.94
N CYS A 7 -7.69 -7.59 14.81
CA CYS A 7 -7.41 -6.20 14.52
C CYS A 7 -8.25 -5.26 15.39
N ARG A 8 -7.59 -4.30 16.06
CA ARG A 8 -8.23 -3.31 16.93
C ARG A 8 -8.03 -1.86 16.45
N ALA A 9 -7.53 -1.69 15.22
CA ALA A 9 -7.37 -0.38 14.61
C ALA A 9 -8.74 0.30 14.41
N PRO A 10 -8.82 1.63 14.52
CA PRO A 10 -10.02 2.38 14.18
C PRO A 10 -10.29 2.28 12.67
N ASP A 11 -11.56 2.12 12.29
CA ASP A 11 -11.97 2.14 10.90
C ASP A 11 -11.71 3.52 10.28
N ARG A 12 -11.05 3.58 9.12
CA ARG A 12 -10.73 4.85 8.46
C ARG A 12 -11.97 5.65 8.10
N ASP A 13 -13.03 4.97 7.68
CA ASP A 13 -14.26 5.60 7.21
C ASP A 13 -15.22 5.88 8.39
N VAL A 14 -15.01 5.22 9.54
CA VAL A 14 -15.71 5.49 10.81
C VAL A 14 -14.70 5.58 11.98
N PRO A 15 -14.04 6.74 12.19
CA PRO A 15 -12.84 6.90 13.05
C PRO A 15 -13.00 6.61 14.56
N LYS A 16 -14.15 6.11 15.01
CA LYS A 16 -14.44 5.73 16.40
C LYS A 16 -14.81 4.25 16.56
N LEU A 17 -15.01 3.53 15.45
CA LEU A 17 -15.34 2.11 15.44
C LEU A 17 -14.06 1.28 15.38
N LYS A 18 -13.93 0.25 16.24
CA LYS A 18 -12.81 -0.70 16.16
C LYS A 18 -13.12 -1.80 15.14
N CYS A 19 -12.13 -2.15 14.31
CA CYS A 19 -12.25 -3.04 13.15
C CYS A 19 -12.73 -4.48 13.49
N ASN A 20 -12.15 -5.14 14.50
CA ASN A 20 -12.48 -6.51 14.97
C ASN A 20 -12.31 -7.66 13.95
N TYR A 21 -11.65 -7.46 12.82
CA TYR A 21 -11.35 -8.54 11.87
C TYR A 21 -10.23 -9.47 12.38
N PRO A 22 -10.28 -10.79 12.10
CA PRO A 22 -9.14 -11.68 12.34
C PRO A 22 -7.89 -11.18 11.60
N LEU A 23 -6.72 -11.32 12.19
CA LEU A 23 -5.46 -11.03 11.49
C LEU A 23 -5.12 -12.16 10.51
N PRO A 24 -4.61 -11.83 9.30
CA PRO A 24 -4.34 -10.48 8.78
C PRO A 24 -5.63 -9.73 8.38
N CYS A 25 -5.70 -8.43 8.72
CA CYS A 25 -6.89 -7.62 8.47
C CYS A 25 -6.89 -7.04 7.06
N PRO A 26 -7.97 -7.18 6.27
CA PRO A 26 -7.99 -6.73 4.87
C PRO A 26 -7.89 -5.21 4.70
N HIS A 27 -8.17 -4.44 5.76
CA HIS A 27 -8.18 -2.97 5.71
C HIS A 27 -6.92 -2.34 6.33
N HIS A 28 -6.28 -3.05 7.26
CA HIS A 28 -5.20 -2.50 8.10
C HIS A 28 -3.96 -3.39 8.11
N THR A 29 -3.79 -4.23 7.10
CA THR A 29 -2.59 -5.02 6.89
C THR A 29 -2.09 -4.76 5.48
N ALA A 30 -0.86 -4.26 5.38
CA ALA A 30 -0.12 -4.23 4.12
C ALA A 30 0.61 -5.57 3.98
N ILE A 31 0.42 -6.25 2.85
CA ILE A 31 1.20 -7.44 2.51
C ILE A 31 2.38 -6.95 1.69
N ILE A 32 3.58 -7.14 2.22
CA ILE A 32 4.83 -6.86 1.51
C ILE A 32 5.33 -8.19 0.98
N ASP A 33 5.36 -8.32 -0.33
CA ASP A 33 6.01 -9.45 -1.00
C ASP A 33 7.53 -9.25 -0.89
N ILE A 34 8.23 -10.25 -0.36
CA ILE A 34 9.69 -10.27 -0.21
C ILE A 34 10.34 -11.27 -1.17
N SER A 35 9.61 -11.75 -2.18
CA SER A 35 10.17 -12.53 -3.26
C SER A 35 11.25 -11.74 -4.00
N GLU A 36 12.15 -12.48 -4.66
CA GLU A 36 13.16 -11.89 -5.54
C GLU A 36 12.55 -11.42 -6.87
N ASP A 37 11.26 -11.69 -7.09
CA ASP A 37 10.54 -11.27 -8.27
C ASP A 37 10.29 -9.75 -8.25
N ILE A 38 10.54 -9.10 -9.39
CA ILE A 38 10.32 -7.65 -9.51
C ILE A 38 8.82 -7.38 -9.47
N ALA A 39 8.37 -6.63 -8.46
CA ALA A 39 6.98 -6.18 -8.38
C ALA A 39 6.62 -5.24 -9.54
N GLU A 40 5.70 -5.65 -10.41
CA GLU A 40 5.22 -4.82 -11.52
C GLU A 40 3.99 -3.98 -11.10
N LEU A 41 4.14 -2.66 -11.07
CA LEU A 41 3.04 -1.72 -10.83
C LEU A 41 2.61 -1.05 -12.15
N ARG A 42 1.44 -1.42 -12.69
CA ARG A 42 0.85 -0.76 -13.88
C ARG A 42 -0.18 0.29 -13.46
N ILE A 43 0.16 1.56 -13.64
CA ILE A 43 -0.76 2.68 -13.37
C ILE A 43 -1.30 3.22 -14.70
N PRO A 44 -2.60 3.04 -15.02
CA PRO A 44 -3.18 3.66 -16.20
C PRO A 44 -3.33 5.17 -15.97
N ILE A 45 -2.44 5.96 -16.56
CA ILE A 45 -2.47 7.43 -16.49
C ILE A 45 -2.94 8.04 -17.80
N THR A 46 -3.88 8.99 -17.72
CA THR A 46 -4.24 9.84 -18.86
C THR A 46 -3.18 10.94 -19.04
N ALA A 47 -3.02 11.48 -20.25
CA ALA A 47 -2.06 12.57 -20.53
C ALA A 47 -2.24 13.78 -19.59
N LYS A 48 -3.49 14.10 -19.22
CA LYS A 48 -3.82 15.17 -18.28
C LYS A 48 -3.36 14.85 -16.84
N ALA A 49 -3.48 13.60 -16.41
CA ALA A 49 -3.03 13.16 -15.09
C ALA A 49 -1.50 13.12 -15.00
N ALA A 50 -0.82 12.70 -16.08
CA ALA A 50 0.64 12.72 -16.17
C ALA A 50 1.22 14.14 -16.04
N LEU A 51 0.60 15.12 -16.71
CA LEU A 51 1.02 16.53 -16.61
C LEU A 51 0.76 17.11 -15.21
N LYS A 52 -0.37 16.79 -14.59
CA LYS A 52 -0.73 17.32 -13.26
C LYS A 52 0.08 16.67 -12.12
N GLY A 53 0.47 15.40 -12.29
CA GLY A 53 1.21 14.60 -11.30
C GLY A 53 2.70 14.46 -11.60
N ARG A 54 3.26 15.29 -12.49
CA ARG A 54 4.64 15.15 -12.99
C ARG A 54 5.67 15.03 -11.86
N HIS A 55 5.58 15.86 -10.83
CA HIS A 55 6.49 15.81 -9.68
C HIS A 55 6.43 14.48 -8.93
N HIS A 56 5.23 13.90 -8.76
CA HIS A 56 5.08 12.60 -8.11
C HIS A 56 5.65 11.45 -8.93
N LEU A 57 5.64 11.55 -10.27
CA LEU A 57 6.27 10.58 -11.14
C LEU A 57 7.81 10.69 -11.10
N GLU A 58 8.34 11.91 -10.98
CA GLU A 58 9.77 12.17 -10.76
C GLU A 58 10.21 11.59 -9.40
N ASP A 59 9.41 11.75 -8.34
CA ASP A 59 9.67 11.16 -7.02
C ASP A 59 9.70 9.61 -7.07
N ILE A 60 8.73 9.00 -7.76
CA ILE A 60 8.69 7.54 -7.96
C ILE A 60 9.94 7.07 -8.73
N ALA A 61 10.31 7.77 -9.81
CA ALA A 61 11.50 7.44 -10.59
C ALA A 61 12.78 7.55 -9.75
N ALA A 62 12.91 8.59 -8.91
CA ALA A 62 14.05 8.76 -8.02
C ALA A 62 14.16 7.60 -7.01
N ILE A 63 13.05 7.19 -6.38
CA ILE A 63 13.02 6.05 -5.46
C ILE A 63 13.45 4.75 -6.16
N LEU A 64 12.98 4.52 -7.39
CA LEU A 64 13.32 3.32 -8.16
C LEU A 64 14.78 3.29 -8.63
N LEU A 65 15.39 4.45 -8.89
CA LEU A 65 16.79 4.54 -9.32
C LEU A 65 17.79 4.42 -8.14
N ILE A 66 17.42 4.88 -6.94
CA ILE A 66 18.27 4.75 -5.74
C ILE A 66 18.51 3.28 -5.36
N ASN A 67 17.58 2.39 -5.68
CA ASN A 67 17.66 0.97 -5.31
C ASN A 67 18.35 0.08 -6.36
N GLN A 68 19.04 0.66 -7.35
CA GLN A 68 19.83 -0.08 -8.36
C GLN A 68 21.36 -0.04 -8.12
N SER A 69 21.80 0.39 -6.93
CA SER A 69 23.24 0.43 -6.54
C SER A 69 23.60 -0.65 -5.53
#